data_AF-A0A1V5PWF1-F1
#
_entry.id   AF-A0A1V5PWF1-F1
#
_cell.length_a   1.000
_cell.length_b   1.000
_cell.length_c   1.000
_cell.angle_alpha   90.00
_cell.angle_beta   90.00
_cell.angle_gamma   90.00
#
_symmetry.space_group_name_H-M   'P 1'
#
loop_
_entity.id
_entity.type
_entity.pdbx_description
1 polymer ?
#
loop_
_entity_poly.entity_id
_entity_poly.type
_entity_poly.pdbx_seq_one_letter_code
_entity_poly.pdbx_strand_id
1 'polypeptide(L)'
;MKSDSIRAKAIGAGMVPKTIPAGLQPILWSKSIHNIDIKKDKIYIIHQVLSYGSMDDIRLLSRLYSRDEIISIFKNYPKRIYTRPVFLYLRDFLLKIGPVLDEKDYVKNIARPSK
;
A
#
# COMPACT_ATOMS: atom_id res chain seq x y z
N MET A 1 25.05 -10.66 -25.41
CA MET A 1 25.58 -9.29 -25.37
C MET A 1 24.60 -8.45 -24.55
N LYS A 2 24.93 -8.26 -23.26
CA LYS A 2 24.42 -7.29 -22.25
C LYS A 2 22.95 -6.82 -22.32
N SER A 3 22.04 -7.47 -21.58
CA SER A 3 20.73 -6.89 -21.21
C SER A 3 20.41 -6.88 -19.71
N ASP A 4 21.26 -7.45 -18.84
CA ASP A 4 20.92 -7.61 -17.41
C ASP A 4 21.66 -6.64 -16.47
N SER A 5 22.31 -5.61 -17.00
CA SER A 5 23.23 -4.76 -16.20
C SER A 5 22.67 -3.40 -15.74
N ILE A 6 21.42 -3.04 -16.02
CA ILE A 6 20.92 -1.67 -15.70
C ILE A 6 19.98 -1.61 -14.49
N ARG A 7 19.45 -2.73 -13.97
CA ARG A 7 18.44 -2.66 -12.90
C ARG A 7 18.95 -2.64 -11.45
N ALA A 8 20.26 -2.79 -11.22
CA ALA A 8 20.80 -2.96 -9.86
C ALA A 8 21.65 -1.79 -9.33
N LYS A 9 21.71 -0.64 -10.02
CA LYS A 9 22.59 0.48 -9.64
C LYS A 9 21.88 1.80 -9.31
N ALA A 10 20.73 1.73 -8.63
CA ALA A 10 19.99 2.91 -8.18
C ALA A 10 19.41 2.76 -6.76
N ILE A 11 20.09 2.04 -5.87
CA ILE A 11 19.69 1.89 -4.45
C ILE A 11 20.84 2.38 -3.56
N GLY A 12 21.37 3.56 -3.86
CA GLY A 12 22.35 4.26 -3.05
C GLY A 12 22.12 5.76 -3.23
N ALA A 13 21.88 6.47 -2.13
CA ALA A 13 21.51 7.88 -2.03
C ALA A 13 20.05 8.21 -2.38
N GLY A 14 19.19 8.30 -1.35
CA GLY A 14 18.15 9.33 -1.14
C GLY A 14 17.16 9.71 -2.26
N MET A 15 17.14 9.03 -3.40
CA MET A 15 16.36 9.41 -4.57
C MET A 15 15.12 8.51 -4.63
N VAL A 16 14.02 9.01 -4.07
CA VAL A 16 12.74 8.33 -4.19
C VAL A 16 12.35 8.34 -5.67
N PRO A 17 12.15 7.18 -6.32
CA PRO A 17 11.89 7.13 -7.75
C PRO A 17 10.65 7.94 -8.10
N LYS A 18 10.79 8.88 -9.05
CA LYS A 18 9.67 9.74 -9.51
C LYS A 18 8.55 8.92 -10.17
N THR A 19 8.88 7.72 -10.64
CA THR A 19 8.00 6.80 -11.35
C THR A 19 7.85 5.49 -10.58
N ILE A 20 6.61 5.01 -10.52
CA ILE A 20 6.27 3.74 -9.87
C ILE A 20 6.78 2.56 -10.71
N PRO A 21 7.32 1.49 -10.09
CA PRO A 21 7.66 0.27 -10.82
C PRO A 21 6.44 -0.33 -11.53
N ALA A 22 6.63 -0.75 -12.78
CA ALA A 22 5.57 -1.26 -13.64
C ALA A 22 4.75 -2.42 -13.04
N GLY A 23 5.34 -3.19 -12.10
CA GLY A 23 4.65 -4.27 -11.38
C GLY A 23 3.42 -3.84 -10.58
N LEU A 24 3.31 -2.55 -10.20
CA LEU A 24 2.15 -2.04 -9.46
C LEU A 24 0.98 -1.60 -10.36
N GLN A 25 1.15 -1.54 -11.69
CA GLN A 25 0.08 -1.11 -12.60
C GLN A 25 -1.22 -1.93 -12.46
N PRO A 26 -1.20 -3.27 -12.28
CA PRO A 26 -2.43 -4.05 -12.11
C PRO A 26 -3.20 -3.71 -10.84
N ILE A 27 -2.54 -3.12 -9.83
CA ILE A 27 -3.13 -2.75 -8.52
C ILE A 27 -3.57 -1.29 -8.50
N LEU A 28 -2.89 -0.44 -9.28
CA LEU A 28 -3.14 1.00 -9.32
C LEU A 28 -4.12 1.38 -10.45
N TRP A 29 -5.16 0.58 -10.68
CA TRP A 29 -6.05 0.68 -11.85
C TRP A 29 -6.85 1.98 -11.97
N SER A 30 -7.00 2.77 -10.90
CA SER A 30 -7.78 4.01 -10.95
C SER A 30 -6.96 5.22 -11.40
N LYS A 31 -5.63 5.06 -11.61
CA LYS A 31 -4.75 6.08 -12.18
C LYS A 31 -3.74 5.43 -13.13
N SER A 32 -3.47 6.06 -14.26
CA SER A 32 -2.34 5.68 -15.11
C SER A 32 -1.02 5.85 -14.34
N ILE A 33 -0.12 4.84 -14.34
CA ILE A 33 1.20 4.93 -13.69
C ILE A 33 2.03 6.13 -14.11
N HIS A 34 1.80 6.65 -15.33
CA HIS A 34 2.50 7.83 -15.85
C HIS A 34 2.10 9.12 -15.11
N ASN A 35 0.93 9.12 -14.46
CA ASN A 35 0.36 10.24 -13.74
C ASN A 35 0.35 10.03 -12.22
N ILE A 36 0.96 8.95 -11.73
CA ILE A 36 1.03 8.70 -10.29
C ILE A 36 2.26 9.39 -9.71
N ASP A 37 2.03 10.24 -8.72
CA ASP A 37 3.07 10.87 -7.92
C ASP A 37 3.16 10.14 -6.58
N ILE A 38 4.29 9.46 -6.34
CA ILE A 38 4.54 8.67 -5.12
C ILE A 38 4.34 9.45 -3.82
N LYS A 39 4.50 10.78 -3.81
CA LYS A 39 4.29 11.59 -2.61
C LYS A 39 2.85 12.05 -2.49
N LYS A 40 2.26 12.54 -3.59
CA LYS A 40 0.89 13.08 -3.59
C LYS A 40 -0.16 11.98 -3.50
N ASP A 41 0.09 10.83 -4.12
CA ASP A 41 -0.84 9.71 -4.22
C ASP A 41 -0.61 8.63 -3.15
N LYS A 42 0.21 8.91 -2.13
CA LYS A 42 0.60 7.93 -1.11
C LYS A 42 -0.57 7.23 -0.44
N ILE A 43 -1.66 7.95 -0.13
CA ILE A 43 -2.86 7.38 0.49
C ILE A 43 -3.44 6.31 -0.44
N TYR A 44 -3.58 6.63 -1.72
CA TYR A 44 -4.09 5.70 -2.71
C TYR A 44 -3.18 4.47 -2.87
N ILE A 45 -1.88 4.69 -3.07
CA ILE A 45 -0.90 3.63 -3.29
C ILE A 45 -0.85 2.67 -2.10
N ILE A 46 -0.73 3.20 -0.87
CA ILE A 46 -0.64 2.39 0.34
C ILE A 46 -1.90 1.54 0.50
N HIS A 47 -3.09 2.14 0.41
CA HIS A 47 -4.34 1.39 0.60
C HIS A 47 -4.56 0.33 -0.49
N GLN A 48 -4.23 0.62 -1.75
CA GLN A 48 -4.37 -0.35 -2.83
C GLN A 48 -3.43 -1.54 -2.67
N VAL A 49 -2.14 -1.28 -2.39
CA VAL A 49 -1.17 -2.36 -2.20
C VAL A 49 -1.49 -3.18 -0.97
N LEU A 50 -1.89 -2.56 0.15
CA LEU A 50 -2.26 -3.32 1.35
C LEU A 50 -3.53 -4.16 1.16
N SER A 51 -4.45 -3.74 0.29
CA SER A 51 -5.71 -4.44 0.08
C SER A 51 -5.65 -5.53 -1.00
N TYR A 52 -4.84 -5.33 -2.05
CA TYR A 52 -4.86 -6.17 -3.25
C TYR A 52 -3.48 -6.63 -3.72
N GLY A 53 -2.41 -6.13 -3.11
CA GLY A 53 -1.05 -6.48 -3.49
C GLY A 53 -0.63 -7.87 -3.06
N SER A 54 0.30 -8.44 -3.82
CA SER A 54 1.04 -9.63 -3.42
C SER A 54 2.08 -9.29 -2.34
N MET A 55 2.72 -10.32 -1.76
CA MET A 55 3.84 -10.11 -0.85
C MET A 55 5.01 -9.35 -1.51
N ASP A 56 5.16 -9.47 -2.83
CA ASP A 56 6.21 -8.78 -3.59
C ASP A 56 5.90 -7.28 -3.68
N ASP A 57 4.63 -6.94 -3.85
CA ASP A 57 4.15 -5.55 -3.87
C ASP A 57 4.26 -4.91 -2.49
N ILE A 58 3.99 -5.66 -1.42
CA ILE A 58 4.20 -5.21 -0.04
C ILE A 58 5.70 -4.95 0.22
N ARG A 59 6.60 -5.81 -0.29
CA ARG A 59 8.05 -5.58 -0.19
C ARG A 59 8.49 -4.37 -1.00
N LEU A 60 7.81 -4.05 -2.10
CA LEU A 60 8.06 -2.83 -2.84
C LEU A 60 7.55 -1.60 -2.08
N LEU A 61 6.36 -1.69 -1.47
CA LEU A 61 5.78 -0.61 -0.66
C LEU A 61 6.72 -0.20 0.48
N SER A 62 7.33 -1.17 1.16
CA SER A 62 8.28 -0.91 2.25
C SER A 62 9.62 -0.31 1.79
N ARG A 63 9.94 -0.34 0.49
CA ARG A 63 11.06 0.40 -0.10
C ARG A 63 10.70 1.84 -0.45
N LEU A 64 9.41 2.12 -0.70
CA LEU A 64 8.91 3.44 -1.10
C LEU A 64 8.56 4.32 0.10
N TYR A 65 8.03 3.71 1.18
CA TYR A 65 7.57 4.41 2.36
C TYR A 65 8.14 3.75 3.61
N SER A 66 8.45 4.57 4.61
CA SER A 66 8.83 4.05 5.93
C SER A 66 7.66 3.32 6.58
N ARG A 67 7.96 2.39 7.49
CA ARG A 67 6.94 1.66 8.24
C ARG A 67 6.01 2.60 9.01
N ASP A 68 6.56 3.63 9.65
CA ASP A 68 5.78 4.59 10.42
C ASP A 68 4.88 5.45 9.54
N GLU A 69 5.33 5.77 8.33
CA GLU A 69 4.52 6.46 7.33
C GLU A 69 3.34 5.59 6.88
N ILE A 70 3.58 4.30 6.58
CA ILE A 70 2.52 3.36 6.21
C ILE A 70 1.49 3.25 7.33
N ILE A 71 1.94 3.11 8.58
CA ILE A 71 1.05 3.03 9.75
C ILE A 71 0.27 4.33 9.94
N SER A 72 0.95 5.48 9.84
CA SER A 72 0.31 6.79 9.97
C SER A 72 -0.78 6.96 8.92
N ILE A 73 -0.50 6.59 7.66
CA ILE A 73 -1.50 6.65 6.59
C ILE A 73 -2.66 5.71 6.87
N PHE A 74 -2.37 4.46 7.22
CA PHE A 74 -3.39 3.46 7.52
C PHE A 74 -4.34 3.93 8.62
N LYS A 75 -3.81 4.51 9.71
CA LYS A 75 -4.59 4.97 10.87
C LYS A 75 -5.33 6.28 10.62
N ASN A 76 -4.68 7.26 10.00
CA ASN A 76 -5.21 8.63 9.89
C ASN A 76 -6.10 8.85 8.66
N TYR A 77 -6.03 7.96 7.66
CA TYR A 77 -6.80 8.08 6.42
C TYR A 77 -7.52 6.76 6.07
N PRO A 78 -8.40 6.24 6.95
CA PRO A 78 -9.03 4.95 6.77
C PRO A 78 -9.77 4.83 5.42
N LYS A 79 -9.75 3.63 4.82
CA LYS A 79 -10.44 3.32 3.56
C LYS A 79 -11.22 2.02 3.68
N ARG A 80 -12.51 2.09 3.36
CA ARG A 80 -13.47 0.97 3.37
C ARG A 80 -13.35 0.07 2.14
N ILE A 81 -12.16 -0.49 1.92
CA ILE A 81 -11.85 -1.34 0.76
C ILE A 81 -11.43 -2.77 1.12
N TYR A 82 -11.10 -3.00 2.39
CA TYR A 82 -10.54 -4.25 2.86
C TYR A 82 -11.62 -5.30 3.03
N THR A 83 -11.29 -6.57 2.83
CA THR A 83 -12.07 -7.68 3.41
C THR A 83 -11.71 -7.81 4.88
N ARG A 84 -12.62 -8.40 5.68
CA ARG A 84 -12.35 -8.63 7.10
C ARG A 84 -11.06 -9.42 7.35
N PRO A 85 -10.78 -10.55 6.65
CA PRO A 85 -9.53 -11.29 6.85
C PRO A 85 -8.27 -10.47 6.55
N VAL A 86 -8.29 -9.68 5.46
CA VAL A 86 -7.14 -8.83 5.12
C VAL A 86 -6.94 -7.75 6.18
N PHE A 87 -8.00 -7.08 6.62
CA PHE A 87 -7.91 -6.07 7.67
C PHE A 87 -7.30 -6.64 8.96
N LEU A 88 -7.80 -7.79 9.43
CA LEU A 88 -7.27 -8.44 10.64
C LEU A 88 -5.81 -8.86 10.48
N TYR A 89 -5.44 -9.42 9.32
CA TYR A 89 -4.05 -9.74 9.01
C TYR A 89 -3.14 -8.51 9.08
N LEU A 90 -3.56 -7.40 8.46
CA LEU A 90 -2.81 -6.15 8.48
C LEU A 90 -2.66 -5.61 9.90
N ARG A 91 -3.76 -5.55 10.66
CA ARG A 91 -3.79 -5.02 12.03
C ARG A 91 -2.88 -5.80 12.97
N ASP A 92 -3.00 -7.13 12.95
CA ASP A 92 -2.42 -8.00 13.98
C ASP A 92 -1.01 -8.48 13.60
N PHE A 93 -0.77 -8.73 12.31
CA PHE A 93 0.47 -9.39 11.87
C PHE A 93 1.39 -8.47 11.08
N LEU A 94 0.90 -7.79 10.04
CA LEU A 94 1.76 -6.98 9.17
C LEU A 94 2.18 -5.66 9.82
N LEU A 95 1.20 -4.88 10.30
CA LEU A 95 1.40 -3.55 10.87
C LEU A 95 1.53 -3.60 12.40
N LYS A 96 1.06 -4.66 13.06
CA LYS A 96 1.14 -4.85 14.53
C LYS A 96 0.68 -3.60 15.30
N ILE A 97 -0.48 -3.05 14.94
CA ILE A 97 -1.02 -1.78 15.46
C ILE A 97 -2.09 -1.96 16.54
N GLY A 98 -2.43 -3.20 16.90
CA GLY A 98 -3.30 -3.54 18.03
C GLY A 98 -4.79 -3.26 17.81
N PRO A 99 -5.65 -3.57 18.80
CA PRO A 99 -7.11 -3.62 18.66
C PRO A 99 -7.82 -2.24 18.65
N VAL A 100 -7.07 -1.13 18.52
CA VAL A 100 -7.62 0.23 18.69
C VAL A 100 -8.43 0.70 17.46
N LEU A 101 -8.44 -0.05 16.36
CA LEU A 101 -9.11 0.34 15.11
C LEU A 101 -10.51 -0.28 14.97
N ASP A 102 -11.51 0.55 14.68
CA ASP A 102 -12.87 0.08 14.38
C ASP A 102 -12.93 -0.51 12.96
N GLU A 103 -13.33 -1.79 12.85
CA GLU A 103 -13.50 -2.48 11.58
C GLU A 103 -14.42 -1.72 10.60
N LYS A 104 -15.39 -0.94 11.11
CA LYS A 104 -16.36 -0.16 10.30
C LYS A 104 -15.71 0.81 9.33
N ASP A 105 -14.54 1.34 9.68
CA ASP A 105 -13.82 2.32 8.88
C ASP A 105 -12.98 1.70 7.76
N TYR A 106 -12.78 0.38 7.79
CA TYR A 106 -11.85 -0.33 6.89
C TYR A 106 -12.50 -1.43 6.07
N VAL A 107 -13.43 -2.18 6.67
CA VAL A 107 -13.98 -3.39 6.06
C VAL A 107 -15.17 -3.04 5.17
N LYS A 108 -15.12 -3.49 3.91
CA LYS A 108 -16.24 -3.39 2.98
C LYS A 108 -17.37 -4.35 3.38
N ASN A 109 -18.61 -3.96 3.10
CA ASN A 109 -19.80 -4.81 3.28
C ASN A 109 -20.05 -5.27 4.72
N ILE A 110 -19.70 -4.48 5.74
CA ILE A 110 -20.24 -4.72 7.08
C ILE A 110 -21.75 -4.48 7.01
N ALA A 111 -22.54 -5.54 7.19
CA ALA A 111 -23.99 -5.44 7.28
C ALA A 111 -24.33 -4.39 8.33
N ARG A 112 -25.18 -3.43 7.96
CA ARG A 112 -25.69 -2.43 8.90
C ARG A 112 -26.38 -3.21 10.01
N PRO A 113 -26.00 -3.09 11.29
CA PRO A 113 -26.79 -3.73 12.35
C PRO A 113 -28.21 -3.16 12.24
N SER A 114 -29.17 -4.07 12.07
CA SER A 114 -30.60 -3.74 12.11
C SER A 114 -30.87 -3.00 13.42
N LYS A 115 -31.48 -1.81 13.33
CA LYS A 115 -31.98 -1.10 14.50
C LYS A 115 -33.09 -1.88 15.18
#